data_AF-A0AAU1DPC2-F1
#
_entry.id   AF-A0AAU1DPC2-F1
#
_cell.length_a   1.000
_cell.length_b   1.000
_cell.length_c   1.000
_cell.angle_alpha   90.00
_cell.angle_beta   90.00
_cell.angle_gamma   90.00
#
_symmetry.space_group_name_H-M   'P 1'
#
loop_
_entity.id
_entity.type
_entity.pdbx_description
1 polymer ?
#
loop_
_entity_poly.entity_id
_entity_poly.type
_entity_poly.pdbx_seq_one_letter_code
_entity_poly.pdbx_strand_id
1 'polypeptide(L)'
;MGLLGIRGTGRAARGSGGGGRQALVQLLVLALVSAVGLVLGGTGASSADAVSACGGRPAKTVKFATGELRVYRSRAYACAVTVAKKPGKRRQISVQLQARGARPVGDSGRYTTQAGPVTVPALHRCIRAAGSVSGTSRSTDWILC
;
A
#
# COMPACT_ATOMS: atom_id res chain seq x y z
N MET A 1 1.41 -10.81 55.49
CA MET A 1 0.78 -9.52 55.14
C MET A 1 0.01 -9.68 53.82
N GLY A 2 -1.29 -9.35 53.79
CA GLY A 2 -2.16 -9.11 52.61
C GLY A 2 -2.49 -10.33 51.71
N LEU A 3 -3.52 -11.15 51.93
CA LEU A 3 -4.98 -10.99 51.72
C LEU A 3 -5.46 -10.76 50.26
N LEU A 4 -6.35 -11.69 49.84
CA LEU A 4 -7.48 -11.56 48.88
C LEU A 4 -7.13 -11.44 47.39
N GLY A 5 -7.58 -12.34 46.49
CA GLY A 5 -8.97 -12.80 46.30
C GLY A 5 -9.81 -11.62 45.76
N ILE A 6 -10.55 -11.65 44.65
CA ILE A 6 -11.57 -12.59 44.20
C ILE A 6 -12.20 -12.02 42.90
N ARG A 7 -12.78 -12.91 42.08
CA ARG A 7 -14.09 -12.82 41.39
C ARG A 7 -14.71 -11.41 41.32
N GLY A 8 -15.03 -10.85 40.16
CA GLY A 8 -16.03 -11.37 39.24
C GLY A 8 -17.19 -10.38 39.09
N THR A 9 -18.10 -10.69 38.16
CA THR A 9 -19.48 -10.18 38.02
C THR A 9 -19.66 -8.72 37.57
N GLY A 10 -20.21 -8.57 36.37
CA GLY A 10 -20.80 -7.31 35.94
C GLY A 10 -22.15 -7.04 36.58
N ARG A 11 -22.68 -5.83 36.37
CA ARG A 11 -24.11 -5.59 36.22
C ARG A 11 -24.40 -4.13 35.90
N ALA A 12 -25.46 -4.00 35.12
CA ALA A 12 -26.54 -3.03 35.29
C ALA A 12 -26.21 -1.55 35.07
N ALA A 13 -26.72 -1.11 33.92
CA ALA A 13 -27.35 0.19 33.76
C ALA A 13 -28.20 0.60 34.97
N ARG A 14 -28.17 1.89 35.32
CA ARG A 14 -29.34 2.77 35.27
C ARG A 14 -29.01 4.16 35.80
N GLY A 15 -29.34 5.15 34.97
CA GLY A 15 -30.04 6.37 35.34
C GLY A 15 -29.32 7.37 36.25
N SER A 16 -29.36 8.64 35.91
CA SER A 16 -30.40 9.53 36.43
C SER A 16 -30.11 10.95 35.97
N GLY A 17 -31.18 11.73 35.79
CA GLY A 17 -31.17 12.98 35.05
C GLY A 17 -30.48 14.15 35.74
N GLY A 18 -30.31 15.23 34.97
CA GLY A 18 -29.90 16.50 35.55
C GLY A 18 -29.40 17.54 34.54
N GLY A 19 -30.32 18.39 34.06
CA GLY A 19 -30.01 19.80 33.81
C GLY A 19 -29.47 20.15 32.42
N GLY A 20 -30.38 20.57 31.54
CA GLY A 20 -30.15 21.03 30.16
C GLY A 20 -29.33 22.33 29.98
N ARG A 21 -28.25 22.50 30.75
CA ARG A 21 -27.27 23.60 30.60
C ARG A 21 -25.87 23.07 30.26
N GLN A 22 -25.61 21.78 30.53
CA GLN A 22 -24.35 21.09 30.25
C GLN A 22 -24.26 20.63 28.78
N ALA A 23 -25.41 20.48 28.09
CA ALA A 23 -25.47 19.97 26.73
C ALA A 23 -24.84 20.92 25.68
N LEU A 24 -24.94 22.24 25.89
CA LEU A 24 -24.40 23.22 24.94
C LEU A 24 -22.88 23.34 25.01
N VAL A 25 -22.30 23.21 26.20
CA VAL A 25 -20.84 23.26 26.40
C VAL A 25 -20.17 21.98 25.88
N GLN A 26 -20.80 20.82 26.07
CA GLN A 26 -20.29 19.55 25.51
C GLN A 26 -20.35 19.52 23.98
N LEU A 27 -21.35 20.14 23.35
CA LEU A 27 -21.44 20.19 21.89
C LEU A 27 -20.31 21.05 21.25
N LEU A 28 -19.90 22.14 21.90
CA LEU A 28 -18.81 23.00 21.43
C LEU A 28 -17.43 22.34 21.58
N VAL A 29 -17.20 21.58 22.66
CA VAL A 29 -15.93 20.88 22.88
C VAL A 29 -15.76 19.68 21.93
N LEU A 30 -16.83 18.94 21.63
CA LEU A 30 -16.75 17.85 20.65
C LEU A 30 -16.56 18.36 19.21
N ALA A 31 -17.08 19.55 18.86
CA ALA A 31 -16.86 20.14 17.55
C ALA A 31 -15.38 20.50 17.31
N LEU A 32 -14.71 21.11 18.30
CA LEU A 32 -13.32 21.55 18.16
C LEU A 32 -12.30 20.40 18.11
N VAL A 33 -12.54 19.28 18.80
CA VAL A 33 -11.62 18.12 18.82
C VAL A 33 -11.67 17.29 17.53
N SER A 34 -12.71 17.45 16.69
CA SER A 34 -12.79 16.76 15.39
C SER A 34 -11.94 17.40 14.29
N ALA A 35 -11.53 18.66 14.44
CA ALA A 35 -10.74 19.36 13.41
C ALA A 35 -9.23 19.01 13.46
N VAL A 36 -8.71 18.54 14.60
CA VAL A 36 -7.28 18.21 14.78
C VAL A 36 -7.00 16.71 14.64
N GLY A 37 -8.00 15.89 14.33
CA GLY A 37 -7.80 14.49 13.92
C GLY A 37 -7.63 14.31 12.42
N LEU A 38 -7.96 15.33 11.62
CA LEU A 38 -8.16 15.22 10.18
C LEU A 38 -6.95 15.60 9.30
N VAL A 39 -5.76 15.74 9.88
CA VAL A 39 -4.56 16.12 9.11
C VAL A 39 -3.55 14.98 8.95
N LEU A 40 -3.74 13.82 9.61
CA LEU A 40 -2.80 12.70 9.52
C LEU A 40 -3.45 11.33 9.19
N GLY A 41 -4.79 11.26 9.12
CA GLY A 41 -5.55 10.03 8.88
C GLY A 41 -5.79 9.70 7.40
N GLY A 42 -4.74 9.69 6.59
CA GLY A 42 -4.81 9.35 5.16
C GLY A 42 -4.37 7.92 4.83
N THR A 43 -4.43 6.97 5.77
CA THR A 43 -4.20 5.54 5.47
C THR A 43 -5.49 4.92 4.95
N GLY A 44 -5.79 5.15 3.68
CA GLY A 44 -6.77 4.36 2.95
C GLY A 44 -6.27 2.93 2.78
N ALA A 45 -6.50 2.08 3.77
CA ALA A 45 -6.23 0.65 3.72
C ALA A 45 -7.50 -0.11 4.06
N SER A 46 -8.35 -0.31 3.05
CA SER A 46 -9.42 -1.31 3.06
C SER A 46 -9.72 -1.75 1.63
N SER A 47 -8.95 -2.71 1.14
CA SER A 47 -9.41 -3.73 0.20
C SER A 47 -8.46 -4.91 0.36
N ALA A 48 -9.02 -6.07 0.72
CA ALA A 48 -8.33 -7.34 0.69
C ALA A 48 -8.08 -7.74 -0.78
N ASP A 49 -7.18 -7.03 -1.43
CA ASP A 49 -6.59 -7.41 -2.71
C ASP A 49 -5.25 -8.06 -2.39
N ALA A 50 -5.05 -9.29 -2.88
CA ALA A 50 -3.78 -10.01 -2.81
C ALA A 50 -2.62 -9.02 -2.93
N VAL A 51 -1.89 -8.77 -1.81
CA VAL A 51 -0.93 -7.67 -1.63
C VAL A 51 -0.37 -7.24 -2.97
N SER A 52 -0.97 -6.20 -3.55
CA SER A 52 -0.34 -5.54 -4.69
C SER A 52 0.91 -4.94 -4.07
N ALA A 53 2.05 -5.60 -4.26
CA ALA A 53 3.31 -5.22 -3.59
C ALA A 53 3.71 -3.75 -3.85
N CYS A 54 3.03 -3.10 -4.80
CA CYS A 54 2.99 -1.66 -4.98
C CYS A 54 1.67 -1.04 -4.45
N GLY A 55 1.76 -0.19 -3.44
CA GLY A 55 0.62 0.56 -2.86
C GLY A 55 0.21 1.81 -3.64
N GLY A 56 -0.14 1.67 -4.92
CA GLY A 56 -0.50 2.80 -5.80
C GLY A 56 -1.56 2.45 -6.85
N ARG A 57 -1.89 3.41 -7.72
CA ARG A 57 -2.84 3.18 -8.83
C ARG A 57 -2.14 2.42 -9.96
N PRO A 58 -2.76 1.40 -10.57
CA PRO A 58 -2.19 0.74 -11.73
C PRO A 58 -2.07 1.73 -12.89
N ALA A 59 -0.85 1.92 -13.38
CA ALA A 59 -0.55 2.84 -14.47
C ALA A 59 -0.46 2.12 -15.81
N LYS A 60 0.26 1.00 -15.84
CA LYS A 60 0.44 0.17 -17.03
C LYS A 60 0.67 -1.27 -16.64
N THR A 61 0.00 -2.17 -17.34
CA THR A 61 0.27 -3.60 -17.26
C THR A 61 0.65 -4.10 -18.64
N VAL A 62 1.81 -4.77 -18.72
CA VAL A 62 2.31 -5.39 -19.95
C VAL A 62 2.37 -6.89 -19.72
N LYS A 63 1.55 -7.63 -20.47
CA LYS A 63 1.53 -9.09 -20.41
C LYS A 63 2.48 -9.68 -21.45
N PHE A 64 3.10 -10.80 -21.10
CA PHE A 64 3.95 -11.58 -21.99
C PHE A 64 3.78 -13.07 -21.74
N ALA A 65 4.40 -13.91 -22.57
CA ALA A 65 4.14 -15.36 -22.59
C ALA A 65 4.35 -16.03 -21.23
N THR A 66 5.38 -15.61 -20.49
CA THR A 66 5.81 -16.22 -19.22
C THR A 66 5.37 -15.47 -17.97
N GLY A 67 4.80 -14.27 -18.11
CA GLY A 67 4.47 -13.41 -16.97
C GLY A 67 3.81 -12.09 -17.34
N GLU A 68 3.74 -11.21 -16.36
CA GLU A 68 3.18 -9.87 -16.49
C GLU A 68 4.07 -8.87 -15.74
N LEU A 69 4.36 -7.74 -16.38
CA LEU A 69 4.98 -6.57 -15.77
C LEU A 69 3.88 -5.60 -15.38
N ARG A 70 3.81 -5.23 -14.10
CA ARG A 70 2.81 -4.30 -13.57
C ARG A 70 3.52 -3.08 -13.02
N VAL A 71 3.11 -1.92 -13.50
CA VAL A 71 3.63 -0.62 -13.09
C VAL A 71 2.51 0.15 -12.41
N TYR A 72 2.82 0.69 -11.24
CA TYR A 72 1.93 1.45 -10.40
C TYR A 72 2.49 2.85 -10.20
N ARG A 73 1.60 3.83 -10.14
CA ARG A 73 1.93 5.23 -9.89
C ARG A 73 1.24 5.71 -8.62
N SER A 74 2.00 6.45 -7.83
CA SER A 74 1.52 7.31 -6.75
C SER A 74 1.92 8.77 -7.07
N ARG A 75 1.54 9.72 -6.20
CA ARG A 75 1.78 11.15 -6.47
C ARG A 75 3.26 11.49 -6.69
N ALA A 76 4.16 10.89 -5.91
CA ALA A 76 5.60 11.18 -5.97
C ALA A 76 6.46 10.00 -6.44
N TYR A 77 5.90 8.79 -6.50
CA TYR A 77 6.66 7.55 -6.72
C TYR A 77 6.03 6.69 -7.81
N ALA A 78 6.86 5.94 -8.51
CA ALA A 78 6.45 4.81 -9.34
C ALA A 78 6.96 3.52 -8.69
N CYS A 79 6.20 2.45 -8.86
CA CYS A 79 6.53 1.13 -8.36
C CYS A 79 6.32 0.10 -9.47
N ALA A 80 7.21 -0.87 -9.59
CA ALA A 80 7.08 -1.94 -10.56
C ALA A 80 7.30 -3.30 -9.93
N VAL A 81 6.55 -4.28 -10.42
CA VAL A 81 6.66 -5.70 -10.07
C VAL A 81 6.54 -6.55 -11.32
N THR A 82 7.29 -7.64 -11.36
CA THR A 82 7.16 -8.64 -12.41
C THR A 82 6.65 -9.93 -11.81
N VAL A 83 5.50 -10.41 -12.29
CA VAL A 83 4.81 -11.59 -11.77
C VAL A 83 4.87 -12.70 -12.80
N ALA A 84 5.25 -13.91 -12.38
CA ALA A 84 5.22 -15.09 -13.24
C ALA A 84 3.78 -15.54 -13.48
N LYS A 85 3.46 -15.89 -14.73
CA LYS A 85 2.11 -16.37 -15.11
C LYS A 85 1.76 -17.72 -14.45
N LYS A 86 2.77 -18.56 -14.25
CA LYS A 86 2.63 -19.89 -13.64
C LYS A 86 3.54 -19.95 -12.41
N PRO A 87 3.03 -19.69 -11.19
CA PRO A 87 3.83 -19.78 -9.98
C PRO A 87 4.23 -21.24 -9.68
N GLY A 88 5.34 -21.43 -8.98
CA GLY A 88 5.73 -22.73 -8.42
C GLY A 88 7.19 -23.11 -8.66
N LYS A 89 7.64 -23.17 -9.92
CA LYS A 89 9.06 -23.49 -10.20
C LYS A 89 9.92 -22.24 -10.00
N ARG A 90 11.06 -22.38 -9.30
CA ARG A 90 12.06 -21.30 -9.16
C ARG A 90 12.68 -20.96 -10.52
N ARG A 91 12.36 -19.77 -11.04
CA ARG A 91 12.83 -19.26 -12.33
C ARG A 91 13.55 -17.94 -12.14
N GLN A 92 14.41 -17.59 -13.09
CA GLN A 92 14.98 -16.25 -13.12
C GLN A 92 13.84 -15.25 -13.37
N ILE A 93 13.61 -14.35 -12.44
CA ILE A 93 12.68 -13.23 -12.58
C ILE A 93 13.45 -11.96 -12.24
N SER A 94 13.28 -10.94 -13.07
CA SER A 94 13.85 -9.63 -12.81
C SER A 94 12.85 -8.53 -13.11
N VAL A 95 12.97 -7.45 -12.37
CA VAL A 95 12.26 -6.20 -12.58
C VAL A 95 13.26 -5.05 -12.53
N GLN A 96 13.10 -4.08 -13.42
CA GLN A 96 13.87 -2.86 -13.45
C GLN A 96 12.93 -1.69 -13.66
N LEU A 97 13.22 -0.58 -12.98
CA LEU A 97 12.47 0.64 -13.04
C LEU A 97 13.42 1.82 -13.11
N GLN A 98 13.19 2.69 -14.08
CA GLN A 98 14.05 3.84 -14.34
C GLN A 98 13.19 5.09 -14.49
N ALA A 99 13.47 6.11 -13.67
CA ALA A 99 12.98 7.46 -13.94
C ALA A 99 13.94 8.20 -14.87
N ARG A 100 13.40 9.03 -15.76
CA ARG A 100 14.20 9.79 -16.72
C ARG A 100 15.14 10.73 -15.98
N GLY A 101 16.44 10.62 -16.26
CA GLY A 101 17.50 11.36 -15.57
C GLY A 101 17.97 10.72 -14.26
N ALA A 102 17.39 9.59 -13.83
CA ALA A 102 17.82 8.83 -12.67
C ALA A 102 18.52 7.51 -13.07
N ARG A 103 19.26 6.94 -12.13
CA ARG A 103 19.85 5.59 -12.26
C ARG A 103 18.72 4.56 -12.30
N PRO A 104 18.82 3.52 -13.15
CA PRO A 104 17.88 2.40 -13.11
C PRO A 104 18.03 1.65 -11.79
N VAL A 105 16.90 1.31 -11.17
CA VAL A 105 16.83 0.50 -9.95
C VAL A 105 16.13 -0.81 -10.31
N GLY A 106 16.71 -1.94 -9.91
CA GLY A 106 16.17 -3.23 -10.26
C GLY A 106 16.42 -4.29 -9.21
N ASP A 107 15.60 -5.33 -9.27
CA ASP A 107 15.71 -6.55 -8.50
C ASP A 107 15.74 -7.74 -9.47
N SER A 108 16.68 -8.65 -9.28
CA SER A 108 16.86 -9.81 -10.13
C SER A 108 17.31 -11.01 -9.32
N GLY A 109 16.65 -12.14 -9.53
CA GLY A 109 16.95 -13.36 -8.79
C GLY A 109 16.10 -14.54 -9.22
N ARG A 110 16.27 -15.66 -8.52
CA ARG A 110 15.47 -16.85 -8.75
C ARG A 110 14.26 -16.86 -7.84
N TYR A 111 13.10 -16.51 -8.37
CA TYR A 111 11.85 -16.39 -7.65
C TYR A 111 10.82 -17.43 -8.12
N THR A 112 9.84 -17.75 -7.27
CA THR A 112 8.75 -18.69 -7.57
C THR A 112 7.50 -17.99 -8.10
N THR A 113 7.25 -16.76 -7.63
CA THR A 113 6.02 -16.02 -7.88
C THR A 113 6.28 -14.67 -8.55
N GLN A 114 7.16 -13.84 -7.98
CA GLN A 114 7.40 -12.48 -8.47
C GLN A 114 8.79 -11.96 -8.09
N ALA A 115 9.27 -10.95 -8.82
CA ALA A 115 10.40 -10.08 -8.45
C ALA A 115 9.91 -8.67 -8.15
N GLY A 116 10.58 -7.98 -7.22
CA GLY A 116 10.15 -6.69 -6.68
C GLY A 116 9.23 -6.82 -5.45
N PRO A 117 8.91 -5.70 -4.80
CA PRO A 117 8.67 -4.39 -5.41
C PRO A 117 9.92 -3.50 -5.53
N VAL A 118 10.09 -2.86 -6.69
CA VAL A 118 11.08 -1.78 -6.86
C VAL A 118 10.37 -0.45 -7.03
N THR A 119 10.79 0.53 -6.24
CA THR A 119 10.20 1.88 -6.21
C THR A 119 11.24 2.92 -6.60
N VAL A 120 10.82 3.90 -7.38
CA VAL A 120 11.64 5.07 -7.71
C VAL A 120 10.82 6.35 -7.55
N PRO A 121 11.44 7.47 -7.14
CA PRO A 121 10.80 8.76 -7.22
C PRO A 121 10.52 9.10 -8.69
N ALA A 122 9.26 9.39 -9.00
CA ALA A 122 8.77 9.54 -10.37
C ALA A 122 8.00 10.84 -10.65
N LEU A 123 7.58 11.59 -9.62
CA LEU A 123 6.99 12.95 -9.71
C LEU A 123 6.36 13.30 -11.08
N HIS A 124 6.94 14.27 -11.80
CA HIS A 124 6.60 14.70 -13.16
C HIS A 124 7.63 14.21 -14.19
N ARG A 125 8.31 13.10 -13.90
CA ARG A 125 9.34 12.52 -14.77
C ARG A 125 8.75 11.30 -15.47
N CYS A 126 9.03 11.18 -16.76
CA CYS A 126 8.74 9.95 -17.48
C CYS A 126 9.51 8.79 -16.86
N ILE A 127 8.89 7.61 -16.81
CA ILE A 127 9.50 6.40 -16.28
C ILE A 127 9.46 5.27 -17.32
N ARG A 128 10.42 4.37 -17.23
CA ARG A 128 10.52 3.16 -18.05
C ARG A 128 10.63 1.97 -17.11
N ALA A 129 9.81 0.95 -17.34
CA ALA A 129 9.88 -0.30 -16.61
C ALA A 129 10.30 -1.45 -17.54
N ALA A 130 11.04 -2.41 -17.02
CA ALA A 130 11.38 -3.64 -17.71
C ALA A 130 11.20 -4.83 -16.77
N GLY A 131 10.69 -5.93 -17.31
CA GLY A 131 10.48 -7.17 -16.58
C GLY A 131 10.95 -8.35 -17.41
N SER A 132 11.47 -9.39 -16.74
CA SER A 132 11.83 -10.65 -17.39
C SER A 132 11.40 -11.83 -16.51
N VAL A 133 10.85 -12.87 -17.14
CA VAL A 133 10.56 -14.15 -16.49
C VAL A 133 11.10 -15.26 -17.39
N SER A 134 12.05 -16.04 -16.88
CA SER A 134 12.60 -17.23 -17.54
C SER A 134 13.19 -16.96 -18.93
N GLY A 135 13.84 -15.80 -19.11
CA GLY A 135 14.48 -15.40 -20.37
C GLY A 135 13.56 -14.65 -21.34
N THR A 136 12.26 -14.57 -21.07
CA THR A 136 11.35 -13.71 -21.84
C THR A 136 11.22 -12.36 -21.14
N SER A 137 11.68 -11.30 -21.80
CA SER A 137 11.61 -9.94 -21.30
C SER A 137 10.64 -9.05 -22.07
N ARG A 138 10.03 -8.10 -21.36
CA ARG A 138 9.32 -6.97 -21.96
C ARG A 138 9.65 -5.69 -21.21
N SER A 139 9.78 -4.60 -21.95
CA SER A 139 9.86 -3.25 -21.41
C SER A 139 8.69 -2.41 -21.86
N THR A 140 8.38 -1.39 -21.08
CA THR A 140 7.56 -0.27 -21.52
C THR A 140 8.43 0.73 -22.29
N ASP A 141 7.77 1.60 -23.05
CA ASP A 141 8.32 2.90 -23.41
C ASP A 141 8.36 3.83 -22.20
N TRP A 142 8.81 5.06 -22.42
CA TRP A 142 8.66 6.14 -21.44
C TRP A 142 7.18 6.44 -21.26
N ILE A 143 6.66 6.10 -20.10
CA ILE A 143 5.28 6.32 -19.69
C ILE A 143 5.26 7.30 -18.50
N LEU A 144 4.07 7.79 -18.13
CA LEU A 144 3.89 8.68 -16.98
C LEU A 144 4.66 10.00 -17.05
N CYS A 145 4.93 10.45 -18.27
CA CYS A 145 4.91 11.87 -18.59
C CYS A 145 3.44 12.36 -18.39
#